data_AF-A0A1F6SNV8-F1
#
_entry.id   AF-A0A1F6SNV8-F1
#
_cell.length_a   1.000
_cell.length_b   1.000
_cell.length_c   1.000
_cell.angle_alpha   90.00
_cell.angle_beta   90.00
_cell.angle_gamma   90.00
#
_symmetry.space_group_name_H-M   'P 1'
#
loop_
_entity.id
_entity.type
_entity.pdbx_description
1 polymer ?
#
loop_
_entity_poly.entity_id
_entity_poly.type
_entity_poly.pdbx_seq_one_letter_code
_entity_poly.pdbx_strand_id
1 'polypeptide(L)' 'MLPQESIEEFKGLYEKRYGVHLSDAQACERANNLFKLYKITYMGEPSIDDLGENLVNNHEYQSNKN' A
#
# COMPACT_ATOMS: atom_id res chain seq x y z
N MET A 1 -0.80 1.18 -5.64
CA MET A 1 -1.73 1.51 -4.55
C MET A 1 -3.09 0.91 -4.86
N LEU A 2 -3.90 0.56 -3.85
CA LEU A 2 -5.26 0.06 -4.05
C LEU A 2 -6.16 1.12 -4.74
N PRO A 3 -7.14 0.71 -5.55
CA PRO A 3 -8.15 1.60 -6.13
C PRO A 3 -8.96 2.33 -5.05
N GLN A 4 -9.47 3.52 -5.36
CA GLN A 4 -10.27 4.33 -4.41
C GLN A 4 -11.49 3.58 -3.88
N GLU A 5 -12.18 2.82 -4.74
CA GLU A 5 -13.33 2.00 -4.37
C GLU A 5 -12.98 1.03 -3.23
N SER A 6 -11.82 0.37 -3.32
CA SER A 6 -11.33 -0.53 -2.26
C SER A 6 -10.97 0.21 -0.96
N ILE A 7 -10.54 1.47 -1.04
CA ILE A 7 -10.27 2.30 0.14
C ILE A 7 -11.58 2.69 0.84
N GLU A 8 -12.62 3.03 0.09
CA GLU A 8 -13.94 3.34 0.65
C GLU A 8 -14.60 2.12 1.31
N GLU A 9 -14.52 0.96 0.65
CA GLU A 9 -14.97 -0.30 1.26
C GLU A 9 -14.20 -0.62 2.55
N PHE A 10 -12.87 -0.42 2.54
CA PHE A 10 -12.04 -0.61 3.72
C PHE A 10 -12.48 0.29 4.89
N LYS A 11 -12.80 1.56 4.64
CA LYS A 11 -13.32 2.47 5.69
C LYS A 11 -14.61 1.93 6.30
N GLY A 12 -15.57 1.53 5.47
CA GLY A 12 -16.85 1.00 5.95
C GLY A 12 -16.69 -0.27 6.79
N LEU A 13 -15.81 -1.18 6.37
CA LEU A 13 -15.48 -2.38 7.14
C LEU A 13 -14.79 -2.05 8.48
N TYR A 14 -13.86 -1.10 8.46
CA TYR A 14 -13.11 -0.69 9.64
C TYR A 14 -14.02 -0.03 10.68
N GLU A 15 -14.90 0.87 10.24
CA GLU A 15 -15.91 1.49 11.10
C GLU A 15 -16.87 0.45 11.66
N LYS A 16 -17.41 -0.45 10.82
CA LYS A 16 -18.32 -1.50 11.30
C LYS A 16 -17.69 -2.40 12.37
N ARG A 17 -16.39 -2.68 12.27
CA ARG A 17 -15.71 -3.59 13.19
C ARG A 17 -15.18 -2.90 14.45
N TYR A 18 -14.70 -1.66 14.34
CA TYR A 18 -13.98 -0.98 15.41
C TYR A 18 -14.69 0.30 15.91
N GLY A 19 -15.74 0.76 15.23
CA GLY A 19 -16.42 2.02 15.54
C GLY A 19 -15.57 3.27 15.28
N VAL A 20 -14.51 3.15 14.46
CA VAL A 20 -13.56 4.23 14.18
C VAL A 20 -13.72 4.71 12.75
N HIS A 21 -13.98 6.00 12.59
CA HIS A 21 -13.99 6.66 11.29
C HIS A 21 -12.56 7.05 10.89
N LEU A 22 -12.09 6.58 9.74
CA LEU A 22 -10.74 6.87 9.23
C LEU A 22 -10.78 8.01 8.22
N SER A 23 -9.77 8.87 8.24
CA SER A 23 -9.53 9.80 7.13
C SER A 23 -9.04 9.06 5.89
N ASP A 24 -9.17 9.67 4.72
CA ASP A 24 -8.70 9.12 3.44
C ASP A 24 -7.22 8.71 3.50
N ALA A 25 -6.38 9.55 4.10
CA ALA A 25 -4.95 9.27 4.27
C ALA A 25 -4.72 8.04 5.16
N GLN A 26 -5.43 7.93 6.28
CA GLN A 26 -5.32 6.81 7.20
C GLN A 26 -5.82 5.50 6.58
N ALA A 27 -6.95 5.56 5.87
CA ALA A 27 -7.52 4.41 5.18
C ALA A 27 -6.60 3.94 4.05
N CYS A 28 -6.07 4.87 3.26
CA CYS A 28 -5.12 4.59 2.20
C CYS A 28 -3.86 3.90 2.74
N GLU A 29 -3.22 4.46 3.75
CA GLU A 29 -2.02 3.86 4.36
C GLU A 29 -2.30 2.46 4.90
N ARG A 30 -3.35 2.31 5.72
CA ARG A 30 -3.66 1.03 6.39
C ARG A 30 -4.07 -0.06 5.42
N ALA A 31 -4.95 0.23 4.46
CA ALA A 31 -5.41 -0.74 3.48
C ALA A 31 -4.25 -1.21 2.58
N ASN A 32 -3.41 -0.29 2.12
CA ASN A 32 -2.24 -0.66 1.30
C ASN A 32 -1.22 -1.49 2.09
N ASN A 33 -0.96 -1.14 3.35
CA ASN A 33 -0.05 -1.92 4.21
C ASN A 33 -0.60 -3.31 4.50
N LEU A 34 -1.90 -3.42 4.76
CA LEU A 34 -2.57 -4.72 4.95
C LEU A 34 -2.47 -5.59 3.69
N PHE A 35 -2.73 -5.01 2.52
CA PHE A 35 -2.64 -5.74 1.26
C PHE A 35 -1.20 -6.20 0.95
N LYS A 36 -0.19 -5.34 1.21
CA LYS A 36 1.22 -5.71 1.10
C LYS A 36 1.57 -6.88 2.01
N LEU A 37 1.14 -6.83 3.28
CA LEU A 37 1.37 -7.93 4.23
C LEU A 37 0.73 -9.23 3.76
N TYR A 38 -0.52 -9.17 3.28
CA TYR A 38 -1.22 -10.32 2.72
C TYR A 38 -0.46 -10.92 1.53
N LYS A 39 -0.01 -10.10 0.57
CA LYS A 39 0.79 -10.55 -0.57
C LYS A 39 2.04 -11.29 -0.11
N ILE A 40 2.85 -10.69 0.76
CA ILE A 40 4.09 -11.29 1.25
C ILE A 40 3.82 -12.63 1.96
N THR A 41 2.77 -12.66 2.79
CA THR A 41 2.48 -13.83 3.64
C THR A 41 1.92 -15.01 2.84
N TYR A 42 1.05 -14.75 1.87
CA TYR A 42 0.26 -15.81 1.20
C TYR A 42 0.56 -16.00 -0.29
N MET A 43 1.16 -15.00 -0.94
CA MET A 43 1.51 -15.05 -2.37
C MET A 43 3.02 -15.18 -2.60
N GLY A 44 3.83 -15.13 -1.54
CA GLY A 44 5.29 -15.14 -1.59
C GLY A 44 5.88 -13.73 -1.73
N GLU A 45 7.19 -13.61 -1.50
CA GLU A 45 7.90 -12.36 -1.78
C GLU A 45 7.79 -12.06 -3.29
N PRO A 46 7.36 -10.83 -3.68
CA PRO A 46 7.53 -10.42 -5.07
C PRO A 46 9.03 -10.50 -5.38
N SER A 47 9.39 -11.19 -6.46
CA SER A 47 10.79 -11.20 -6.90
C SER A 47 11.20 -9.77 -7.26
N ILE A 48 12.50 -9.47 -7.27
CA ILE A 48 13.01 -8.18 -7.75
C ILE A 48 12.49 -7.88 -9.17
N ASP A 49 12.19 -8.92 -9.96
CA ASP A 49 11.63 -8.80 -11.30
C ASP A 49 10.18 -8.30 -11.31
N ASP A 50 9.37 -8.60 -10.28
CA ASP A 50 7.98 -8.10 -10.13
C ASP A 50 7.92 -6.63 -9.69
N LEU A 51 9.03 -6.08 -9.17
CA LEU A 51 9.15 -4.68 -8.73
C LEU A 51 9.57 -3.72 -9.86
N GLY A 52 10.08 -4.27 -10.98
CA GLY A 52 10.63 -3.51 -12.11
C GLY A 52 9.62 -2.63 -12.86
N GLU A 53 8.32 -2.94 -12.83
CA GLU A 53 7.32 -2.16 -13.56
C GLU A 53 6.81 -0.91 -12.81
N ASN A 54 7.03 -0.79 -11.49
CA ASN A 54 6.46 0.32 -10.70
C ASN A 54 7.48 1.24 -10.01
N LEU A 55 8.79 0.99 -10.14
CA LEU A 55 9.83 1.81 -9.50
C LEU A 55 10.55 2.79 -10.45
N VAL A 56 10.26 2.79 -11.75
CA VAL A 56 11.00 3.62 -12.73
C VAL A 56 10.76 5.13 -12.58
N ASN A 57 9.77 5.59 -11.80
CA ASN A 57 9.43 7.02 -11.81
C ASN A 57 9.80 7.85 -10.58
N ASN A 58 10.33 7.29 -9.48
CA ASN A 58 10.61 8.13 -8.31
C ASN A 58 11.82 7.64 -7.51
N HIS A 59 13.02 8.00 -7.95
CA HIS A 59 14.05 8.67 -7.14
C HIS A 59 15.38 8.69 -7.90
N GLU A 60 15.68 9.80 -8.57
CA GLU A 60 17.06 10.22 -8.76
C GLU A 60 17.67 10.46 -7.37
N TYR A 61 18.33 9.43 -6.83
CA TYR A 61 19.24 9.60 -5.69
C TYR A 61 20.58 10.07 -6.25
N GLN A 62 20.78 11.39 -6.30
CA GLN A 62 22.07 12.02 -6.60
C GLN A 62 23.02 11.75 -5.41
N SER A 63 23.81 10.69 -5.49
CA SER A 63 24.93 10.47 -4.56
C SER A 63 26.10 11.35 -4.99
N ASN A 64 26.24 12.51 -4.35
CA ASN A 64 27.46 13.32 -4.42
C ASN A 64 28.66 12.49 -3.93
N LYS A 65 29.62 12.22 -4.81
CA LYS A 65 30.95 11.68 -4.45
C LYS A 65 31.88 12.87 -4.18
N ASN A 66 32.42 12.92 -2.97
CA ASN A 66 33.61 13.70 -2.61
C ASN A 66 34.85 13.14 -3.31
#